data_AF-A0AB34KE96-F1
#
_entry.id   AF-A0AB34KE96-F1
#
_cell.length_a   1.000
_cell.length_b   1.000
_cell.length_c   1.000
_cell.angle_alpha   90.00
_cell.angle_beta   90.00
_cell.angle_gamma   90.00
#
_symmetry.space_group_name_H-M   'P 1'
#
loop_
_entity.id
_entity.type
_entity.pdbx_description
1 polymer ?
#
loop_
_entity_poly.entity_id
_entity_poly.type
_entity_poly.pdbx_seq_one_letter_code
_entity_poly.pdbx_strand_id
1 'polypeptide(L)'
;MGHSAGLRKGTRYAFSRDFKKRGMIPLSTYLKQYKVGDIVDVVCNGAVQKGMPHKDFHGKTGVVYNVTKSAVGVILYKQVGNRYIEKRVNLRIEHVRLSRSREEFIVRVKTNAEKKRKAKEEGTTVFLKRQADKPRESRTISAKDNKPESIAPIAYDTHI
;
A
#
# COMPACT_ATOMS: atom_id res chain seq x y z
N MET A 1 -12.83 31.64 -15.32
CA MET A 1 -13.05 30.72 -16.46
C MET A 1 -13.45 29.35 -15.95
N GLY A 2 -14.60 28.82 -16.41
CA GLY A 2 -15.06 27.49 -16.02
C GLY A 2 -14.17 26.41 -16.63
N HIS A 3 -13.65 25.50 -15.81
CA HIS A 3 -12.94 24.36 -16.35
C HIS A 3 -13.92 23.27 -16.79
N SER A 4 -13.57 22.50 -17.82
CA SER A 4 -14.37 21.33 -18.23
C SER A 4 -14.52 20.32 -17.09
N ALA A 5 -15.72 19.75 -16.94
CA ALA A 5 -16.09 18.83 -15.86
C ALA A 5 -16.11 17.35 -16.30
N GLY A 6 -15.30 16.98 -17.30
CA GLY A 6 -15.27 15.62 -17.82
C GLY A 6 -14.76 14.58 -16.81
N LEU A 7 -15.26 13.35 -16.91
CA LEU A 7 -14.94 12.23 -16.01
C LEU A 7 -13.43 11.93 -15.89
N ARG A 8 -12.68 12.17 -16.97
CA ARG A 8 -11.22 11.93 -17.06
C ARG A 8 -10.40 13.22 -17.12
N LYS A 9 -11.00 14.35 -16.74
CA LYS A 9 -10.29 15.63 -16.72
C LYS A 9 -9.14 15.58 -15.69
N GLY A 10 -7.94 15.92 -16.13
CA GLY A 10 -6.73 15.95 -15.30
C GLY A 10 -6.07 14.58 -15.08
N THR A 11 -6.45 13.52 -15.80
CA THR A 11 -5.89 12.17 -15.61
C THR A 11 -4.77 11.82 -16.58
N ARG A 12 -4.11 12.82 -17.22
CA ARG A 12 -3.08 12.61 -18.26
C ARG A 12 -1.98 11.67 -17.78
N TYR A 13 -1.44 11.93 -16.59
CA TYR A 13 -0.38 11.10 -15.99
C TYR A 13 -0.94 10.01 -15.08
N ALA A 14 -2.00 10.32 -14.31
CA ALA A 14 -2.58 9.37 -13.35
C ALA A 14 -3.07 8.07 -13.99
N PHE A 15 -3.60 8.11 -15.22
CA PHE A 15 -4.07 6.91 -15.94
C PHE A 15 -3.10 6.47 -17.03
N SER A 16 -1.92 7.10 -17.12
CA SER A 16 -0.89 6.69 -18.07
C SER A 16 -0.30 5.34 -17.70
N ARG A 17 0.24 4.62 -18.69
CA ARG A 17 1.01 3.41 -18.45
C ARG A 17 2.45 3.80 -18.12
N ASP A 18 3.04 3.09 -17.16
CA ASP A 18 4.45 3.25 -16.81
C ASP A 18 5.37 3.09 -18.03
N PHE A 19 6.55 3.71 -17.93
CA PHE A 19 7.59 3.60 -18.94
C PHE A 19 7.99 2.13 -19.17
N LYS A 20 8.11 1.74 -20.44
CA LYS A 20 8.40 0.36 -20.89
C LYS A 20 7.44 -0.74 -20.35
N LYS A 21 6.25 -0.37 -19.83
CA LYS A 21 5.20 -1.32 -19.43
C LYS A 21 3.91 -1.16 -20.25
N ARG A 22 4.03 -0.78 -21.52
CA ARG A 22 2.91 -0.71 -22.47
C ARG A 22 2.64 -2.09 -23.09
N GLY A 23 1.45 -2.31 -23.62
CA GLY A 23 1.07 -3.57 -24.26
C GLY A 23 0.24 -4.49 -23.36
N MET A 24 0.44 -5.80 -23.53
CA MET A 24 -0.36 -6.85 -22.89
C MET A 24 -0.21 -6.82 -21.36
N ILE A 25 -1.33 -7.01 -20.66
CA ILE A 25 -1.36 -7.09 -19.20
C ILE A 25 -0.92 -8.50 -18.77
N PRO A 26 -0.05 -8.65 -17.76
CA PRO A 26 0.38 -9.96 -17.31
C PRO A 26 -0.79 -10.80 -16.79
N LEU A 27 -0.79 -12.09 -17.15
CA LEU A 27 -1.86 -13.04 -16.81
C LEU A 27 -2.07 -13.19 -15.30
N SER A 28 -1.03 -12.95 -14.49
CA SER A 28 -1.13 -12.93 -13.03
C SER A 28 -2.16 -11.94 -12.49
N THR A 29 -2.54 -10.91 -13.27
CA THR A 29 -3.61 -9.98 -12.90
C THR A 29 -4.97 -10.67 -12.90
N TYR A 30 -5.22 -11.52 -13.89
CA TYR A 30 -6.51 -12.21 -14.09
C TYR A 30 -6.63 -13.48 -13.24
N LEU A 31 -5.51 -14.13 -12.92
CA LEU A 31 -5.49 -15.33 -12.09
C LEU A 31 -5.64 -15.06 -10.60
N LYS A 32 -5.60 -13.79 -10.17
CA LYS A 32 -5.83 -13.40 -8.78
C LYS A 32 -7.27 -13.65 -8.38
N GLN A 33 -7.45 -14.35 -7.27
CA GLN A 33 -8.75 -14.58 -6.67
C GLN A 33 -9.07 -13.48 -5.66
N TYR A 34 -10.33 -13.04 -5.68
CA TYR A 34 -10.87 -12.06 -4.74
C TYR A 34 -12.08 -12.67 -4.03
N LYS A 35 -12.18 -12.44 -2.73
CA LYS A 35 -13.29 -12.87 -1.89
C LYS A 35 -13.95 -11.65 -1.24
N VAL A 36 -15.20 -11.82 -0.83
CA VAL A 36 -15.91 -10.80 -0.04
C VAL A 36 -15.18 -10.60 1.28
N GLY A 37 -14.94 -9.35 1.65
CA GLY A 37 -14.17 -8.97 2.85
C GLY A 37 -12.68 -8.76 2.60
N ASP A 38 -12.15 -9.08 1.42
CA ASP A 38 -10.76 -8.78 1.10
C ASP A 38 -10.53 -7.27 1.02
N ILE A 39 -9.36 -6.83 1.49
CA ILE A 39 -8.92 -5.44 1.40
C ILE A 39 -8.15 -5.25 0.10
N VAL A 40 -8.62 -4.33 -0.72
CA VAL A 40 -8.08 -4.08 -2.06
C VAL A 40 -7.74 -2.62 -2.26
N ASP A 41 -6.67 -2.36 -2.99
CA ASP A 41 -6.34 -1.03 -3.48
C ASP A 41 -6.85 -0.88 -4.91
N VAL A 42 -7.41 0.30 -5.22
CA VAL A 42 -7.91 0.67 -6.53
C VAL A 42 -6.84 1.44 -7.28
N VAL A 43 -6.28 0.83 -8.33
CA VAL A 43 -5.25 1.43 -9.17
C VAL A 43 -5.67 1.33 -10.62
N CYS A 44 -5.97 2.48 -11.21
CA CYS A 44 -6.45 2.55 -12.60
C CYS A 44 -5.37 2.06 -13.58
N ASN A 45 -5.80 1.29 -14.58
CA ASN A 45 -4.95 0.80 -15.66
C ASN A 45 -5.44 1.36 -16.99
N GLY A 46 -4.72 2.33 -17.58
CA GLY A 46 -5.15 3.00 -18.80
C GLY A 46 -5.28 2.11 -20.05
N ALA A 47 -4.73 0.89 -20.03
CA ALA A 47 -4.85 -0.06 -21.14
C ALA A 47 -6.25 -0.67 -21.26
N VAL A 48 -7.02 -0.72 -20.17
CA VAL A 48 -8.41 -1.22 -20.15
C VAL A 48 -9.34 -0.08 -19.79
N GLN A 49 -10.27 0.25 -20.69
CA GLN A 49 -11.21 1.36 -20.50
C GLN A 49 -12.50 0.93 -19.80
N LYS A 50 -12.86 -0.36 -19.89
CA LYS A 50 -14.09 -0.91 -19.29
C LYS A 50 -13.92 -1.09 -17.78
N GLY A 51 -14.95 -0.75 -17.01
CA GLY A 51 -14.92 -0.89 -15.54
C GLY A 51 -13.88 -0.02 -14.83
N MET A 52 -13.41 1.04 -15.51
CA MET A 52 -12.41 1.97 -15.01
C MET A 52 -12.96 2.78 -13.82
N PRO A 53 -12.20 2.94 -12.71
CA PRO A 53 -12.59 3.80 -11.61
C PRO A 53 -12.61 5.28 -12.02
N HIS A 54 -13.48 6.07 -11.37
CA HIS A 54 -13.33 7.52 -11.39
C HIS A 54 -12.02 7.94 -10.70
N LYS A 55 -11.43 9.05 -11.14
CA LYS A 55 -10.12 9.55 -10.65
C LYS A 55 -10.06 9.73 -9.12
N ASP A 56 -11.18 10.07 -8.49
CA ASP A 56 -11.25 10.24 -7.03
C ASP A 56 -10.94 8.96 -6.25
N PHE A 57 -11.17 7.80 -6.88
CA PHE A 57 -10.95 6.49 -6.28
C PHE A 57 -9.56 5.92 -6.62
N HIS A 58 -8.79 6.57 -7.49
CA HIS A 58 -7.43 6.14 -7.80
C HIS A 58 -6.54 6.27 -6.56
N GLY A 59 -5.84 5.19 -6.21
CA GLY A 59 -4.98 5.12 -5.02
C GLY A 59 -5.75 4.99 -3.71
N LYS A 60 -7.05 4.73 -3.74
CA LYS A 60 -7.85 4.47 -2.53
C LYS A 60 -7.90 2.98 -2.23
N THR A 61 -7.98 2.66 -0.94
CA THR A 61 -8.14 1.29 -0.46
C THR A 61 -9.57 1.10 0.05
N GLY A 62 -10.16 -0.04 -0.26
CA GLY A 62 -11.53 -0.39 0.09
C GLY A 62 -11.69 -1.87 0.41
N VAL A 63 -12.93 -2.26 0.67
CA VAL A 63 -13.30 -3.64 1.02
C VAL A 63 -14.20 -4.22 -0.06
N VAL A 64 -13.94 -5.45 -0.48
CA VAL A 64 -14.80 -6.15 -1.45
C VAL A 64 -16.14 -6.50 -0.81
N TYR A 65 -17.24 -6.09 -1.43
CA TYR A 65 -18.59 -6.46 -1.00
C TYR A 65 -19.28 -7.45 -1.94
N ASN A 66 -18.89 -7.47 -3.22
CA ASN A 66 -19.47 -8.35 -4.23
C ASN A 66 -18.40 -8.82 -5.22
N VAL A 67 -18.56 -10.02 -5.76
CA VAL A 67 -17.66 -10.60 -6.78
C VAL A 67 -18.51 -11.06 -7.96
N THR A 68 -18.09 -10.67 -9.16
CA THR A 68 -18.78 -11.02 -10.42
C THR A 68 -17.79 -11.66 -11.39
N LYS A 69 -18.27 -12.13 -12.56
CA LYS A 69 -17.45 -12.82 -13.57
C LYS A 69 -16.14 -12.12 -13.95
N SER A 70 -16.17 -10.79 -14.10
CA SER A 70 -14.99 -10.01 -14.57
C SER A 70 -14.66 -8.80 -13.70
N ALA A 71 -15.43 -8.57 -12.64
CA ALA A 71 -15.35 -7.37 -11.83
C ALA A 71 -15.61 -7.66 -10.36
N VAL A 72 -15.14 -6.75 -9.53
CA VAL A 72 -15.26 -6.76 -8.09
C VAL A 72 -15.98 -5.49 -7.67
N GLY A 73 -16.98 -5.63 -6.81
CA GLY A 73 -17.65 -4.52 -6.13
C GLY A 73 -16.86 -4.14 -4.90
N VAL A 74 -16.42 -2.89 -4.82
CA VAL A 74 -15.61 -2.36 -3.71
C VAL A 74 -16.36 -1.24 -3.00
N ILE A 75 -16.39 -1.31 -1.67
CA ILE A 75 -16.84 -0.24 -0.78
C ILE A 75 -15.65 0.68 -0.49
N LEU A 76 -15.83 1.98 -0.77
CA LEU A 76 -14.87 3.04 -0.57
C LEU A 76 -15.51 4.19 0.22
N TYR A 77 -14.78 4.79 1.15
CA TYR A 77 -15.24 6.00 1.82
C TYR A 77 -14.72 7.24 1.09
N LYS A 78 -15.64 8.08 0.62
CA LYS A 78 -15.33 9.36 0.00
C LYS A 78 -15.78 10.49 0.92
N GLN A 79 -14.87 11.42 1.20
CA GLN A 79 -15.23 12.67 1.87
C GLN A 79 -16.02 13.56 0.92
N VAL A 80 -17.20 14.01 1.35
CA VAL A 80 -18.06 14.94 0.62
C VAL A 80 -18.47 16.04 1.60
N GLY A 81 -17.85 17.22 1.45
CA GLY A 81 -18.00 18.30 2.41
C GLY A 81 -17.50 17.89 3.80
N ASN A 82 -18.39 17.91 4.78
CA ASN A 82 -18.10 17.66 6.19
C ASN A 82 -18.18 16.18 6.62
N ARG A 83 -18.58 15.26 5.74
CA ARG A 83 -18.81 13.85 6.11
C ARG A 83 -18.20 12.85 5.14
N TYR A 84 -17.94 11.64 5.64
CA TYR A 84 -17.61 10.49 4.80
C TYR A 84 -18.88 9.78 4.35
N ILE A 85 -18.94 9.46 3.06
CA ILE A 85 -20.04 8.73 2.45
C ILE A 85 -19.49 7.41 1.93
N GLU A 86 -20.17 6.32 2.27
CA GLU A 86 -19.95 5.01 1.67
C GLU A 86 -20.29 5.06 0.18
N LYS A 87 -19.34 4.67 -0.68
CA LYS A 87 -19.51 4.55 -2.12
C LYS A 87 -19.25 3.11 -2.52
N ARG A 88 -20.21 2.52 -3.21
CA ARG A 88 -20.10 1.19 -3.82
C ARG A 88 -19.74 1.36 -5.29
N VAL A 89 -18.60 0.82 -5.68
CA VAL A 89 -18.06 0.97 -7.03
C VAL A 89 -17.78 -0.40 -7.63
N ASN A 90 -18.25 -0.62 -8.86
CA ASN A 90 -17.97 -1.85 -9.61
C ASN A 90 -16.72 -1.63 -10.46
N LEU A 91 -15.67 -2.39 -10.19
CA LEU A 91 -14.36 -2.23 -10.81
C LEU A 91 -13.93 -3.51 -11.47
N ARG A 92 -13.34 -3.41 -12.66
CA ARG A 92 -12.71 -4.55 -13.31
C ARG A 92 -11.43 -4.98 -12.58
N ILE A 93 -11.11 -6.27 -12.67
CA ILE A 93 -9.98 -6.90 -11.94
C ILE A 93 -8.64 -6.23 -12.30
N GLU A 94 -8.50 -5.74 -13.53
CA GLU A 94 -7.32 -5.03 -14.04
C GLU A 94 -7.04 -3.71 -13.32
N HIS A 95 -8.02 -3.19 -12.57
CA HIS A 95 -7.92 -1.95 -11.80
C HIS A 95 -7.82 -2.18 -10.29
N VAL A 96 -7.73 -3.43 -9.85
CA VAL A 96 -7.76 -3.83 -8.45
C VAL A 96 -6.51 -4.63 -8.12
N ARG A 97 -5.95 -4.39 -6.94
CA ARG A 97 -4.86 -5.21 -6.37
C ARG A 97 -5.13 -5.52 -4.90
N LEU A 98 -4.70 -6.68 -4.44
CA LEU A 98 -4.75 -7.02 -3.01
C LEU A 98 -3.82 -6.10 -2.21
N SER A 99 -4.28 -5.63 -1.05
CA SER A 99 -3.50 -4.75 -0.18
C SER A 99 -2.53 -5.54 0.70
N ARG A 100 -1.24 -5.22 0.62
CA ARG A 100 -0.18 -5.85 1.44
C ARG A 100 -0.28 -5.51 2.93
N SER A 101 -0.97 -4.42 3.27
CA SER A 101 -1.19 -3.99 4.66
C SER A 101 -1.90 -5.07 5.51
N ARG A 102 -2.84 -5.80 4.90
CA ARG A 102 -3.57 -6.88 5.56
C ARG A 102 -2.75 -8.15 5.70
N GLU A 103 -1.87 -8.42 4.74
CA GLU A 103 -0.99 -9.58 4.73
C GLU A 103 -0.06 -9.60 5.95
N GLU A 104 0.65 -8.48 6.19
CA GLU A 104 1.54 -8.33 7.36
C GLU A 104 0.77 -8.52 8.68
N PHE A 105 -0.43 -7.95 8.77
CA PHE A 105 -1.28 -8.10 9.95
C PHE A 105 -1.65 -9.56 10.20
N ILE A 106 -2.07 -10.31 9.16
CA ILE A 106 -2.43 -11.73 9.29
C ILE A 106 -1.22 -12.56 9.74
N VAL A 107 -0.05 -12.33 9.14
CA VAL A 107 1.20 -13.01 9.54
C VAL A 107 1.52 -12.73 11.01
N ARG A 108 1.35 -11.48 11.46
CA ARG A 108 1.56 -11.10 12.86
C ARG A 108 0.56 -11.73 13.82
N VAL A 109 -0.71 -11.86 13.42
CA VAL A 109 -1.73 -12.54 14.24
C VAL A 109 -1.36 -14.01 14.46
N LYS A 110 -0.93 -14.71 13.40
CA LYS A 110 -0.50 -16.12 13.48
C LYS A 110 0.71 -16.29 14.37
N THR A 111 1.77 -15.51 14.12
CA THR A 111 3.01 -15.58 14.93
C THR A 111 2.78 -15.21 16.39
N ASN A 112 1.90 -14.25 16.68
CA ASN A 112 1.52 -13.92 18.06
C ASN A 112 0.74 -15.05 18.75
N ALA A 113 -0.15 -15.73 18.03
CA ALA A 113 -0.88 -16.88 18.56
C ALA A 113 0.07 -18.04 18.89
N GLU A 114 1.03 -18.32 18.02
CA GLU A 114 2.07 -19.32 18.25
C GLU A 114 2.94 -18.99 19.47
N LYS A 115 3.42 -17.74 19.58
CA LYS A 115 4.19 -17.26 20.74
C LYS A 115 3.38 -17.37 22.03
N LYS A 116 2.10 -17.02 22.00
CA LYS A 116 1.21 -17.14 23.17
C LYS A 116 1.04 -18.59 23.60
N ARG A 117 0.90 -19.53 22.65
CA ARG A 117 0.79 -20.95 22.94
C ARG A 117 2.08 -21.49 23.58
N LYS A 118 3.24 -21.22 22.97
CA LYS A 118 4.55 -21.62 23.50
C LYS A 118 4.81 -21.08 24.91
N ALA A 119 4.52 -19.80 25.13
CA ALA A 119 4.65 -19.17 26.45
C ALA A 119 3.79 -19.85 27.52
N LYS A 120 2.58 -20.30 27.15
CA LYS A 120 1.70 -21.04 28.05
C LYS A 120 2.24 -22.44 28.38
N GLU A 121 2.83 -23.12 27.39
CA GLU A 121 3.45 -24.44 27.54
C GLU A 121 4.71 -24.38 28.42
N GLU A 122 5.54 -23.35 28.24
CA GLU A 122 6.78 -23.12 28.99
C GLU A 122 6.58 -22.43 30.35
N GLY A 123 5.38 -21.90 30.62
CA GLY A 123 5.07 -21.12 31.83
C GLY A 123 5.69 -19.72 31.85
N THR A 124 6.20 -19.22 30.72
CA THR A 124 6.83 -17.90 30.60
C THR A 124 5.80 -16.83 30.23
N THR A 125 6.05 -15.57 30.62
CA THR A 125 5.22 -14.43 30.22
C THR A 125 5.83 -13.72 29.01
N VAL A 126 5.04 -13.54 27.94
CA VAL A 126 5.50 -12.86 26.71
C VAL A 126 4.70 -11.59 26.44
N PHE A 127 5.41 -10.50 26.14
CA PHE A 127 4.81 -9.24 25.71
C PHE A 127 4.55 -9.23 24.19
N LEU A 128 3.27 -9.22 23.79
CA LEU A 128 2.85 -9.34 22.37
C LEU A 128 2.54 -8.00 21.68
N LYS A 129 2.45 -6.91 22.44
CA LYS A 129 2.18 -5.58 21.88
C LYS A 129 3.44 -5.02 21.24
N ARG A 130 3.29 -4.31 20.12
CA ARG A 130 4.40 -3.58 19.50
C ARG A 130 4.84 -2.44 20.40
N GLN A 131 6.11 -2.07 20.34
CA GLN A 131 6.67 -0.89 20.97
C GLN A 131 7.20 0.05 19.88
N ALA A 132 7.19 1.35 20.15
CA ALA A 132 7.92 2.30 19.34
C ALA A 132 9.43 2.07 19.50
N ASP A 133 10.22 2.65 18.61
CA ASP A 133 11.67 2.61 18.73
C ASP A 133 12.09 3.28 20.05
N LYS A 134 12.93 2.60 20.81
CA LYS A 134 13.37 3.07 22.13
C LYS A 134 14.66 3.88 21.97
N PRO A 135 14.99 4.75 22.94
CA PRO A 135 16.32 5.37 22.98
C PRO A 135 17.41 4.30 22.88
N ARG A 136 18.48 4.60 22.14
CA ARG A 136 19.61 3.67 22.01
C ARG A 136 20.20 3.40 23.38
N GLU A 137 20.48 2.14 23.65
CA GLU A 137 21.18 1.74 24.87
C GLU A 137 22.66 2.18 24.83
N SER A 138 23.27 2.28 26.01
CA SER A 138 24.71 2.54 26.13
C SER A 138 25.51 1.42 25.47
N ARG A 139 26.49 1.77 24.65
CA ARG A 139 27.42 0.81 24.04
C ARG A 139 28.84 1.34 24.03
N THR A 140 29.80 0.44 24.15
CA THR A 140 31.23 0.77 24.04
C THR A 140 31.68 0.57 22.59
N ILE A 141 32.36 1.57 22.02
CA ILE A 141 32.96 1.48 20.68
C ILE A 141 34.47 1.30 20.87
N SER A 142 35.03 0.21 20.34
CA SER A 142 36.47 -0.06 20.41
C SER A 142 37.23 0.71 19.34
N ALA A 143 38.31 1.37 19.73
CA ALA A 143 39.22 2.11 18.84
C ALA A 143 40.39 1.26 18.33
N LYS A 144 40.43 -0.05 18.62
CA LYS A 144 41.57 -0.93 18.31
C LYS A 144 41.86 -1.01 16.80
N ASP A 145 40.81 -1.23 16.02
CA ASP A 145 40.87 -1.38 14.54
C ASP A 145 40.08 -0.27 13.81
N ASN A 146 39.53 0.68 14.57
CA ASN A 146 38.73 1.80 14.05
C ASN A 146 39.17 3.11 14.72
N LYS A 147 40.32 3.62 14.27
CA LYS A 147 40.86 4.89 14.77
C LYS A 147 40.00 6.05 14.27
N PRO A 148 39.67 7.03 15.11
CA PRO A 148 38.95 8.22 14.66
C PRO A 148 39.74 8.97 13.58
N GLU A 149 39.10 9.23 12.44
CA GLU A 149 39.67 10.06 11.39
C GLU A 149 39.35 11.53 11.68
N SER A 150 40.39 12.38 11.63
CA SER A 150 40.21 13.83 11.76
C SER A 150 39.82 14.41 10.39
N ILE A 151 38.68 15.07 10.32
CA ILE A 151 38.16 15.70 9.10
C ILE A 151 38.27 17.22 9.24
N ALA A 152 38.75 17.90 8.20
CA ALA A 152 38.82 19.36 8.12
C ALA A 152 37.77 19.91 7.14
N PRO A 153 37.24 21.13 7.37
CA PRO A 153 36.35 21.77 6.40
C PRO A 153 37.06 21.97 5.05
N ILE A 154 36.36 21.70 3.96
CA ILE A 154 36.86 21.86 2.60
C ILE A 154 36.82 23.35 2.23
N ALA A 155 37.81 23.81 1.45
CA ALA A 155 37.85 25.17 0.95
C ALA A 155 36.70 25.46 -0.03
N TYR A 156 36.29 26.72 -0.11
CA TYR A 156 35.31 27.17 -1.10
C TYR A 156 35.86 26.96 -2.52
N ASP A 157 35.05 26.35 -3.39
CA ASP A 157 35.36 26.10 -4.80
C ASP A 157 34.27 26.72 -5.70
N THR A 158 34.68 27.25 -6.84
CA THR A 158 33.82 27.89 -7.83
C THR A 158 33.58 27.00 -9.06
N HIS A 159 33.88 25.70 -9.00
CA HIS A 159 33.58 24.78 -10.11
C HIS A 159 32.10 24.82 -10.50
N ILE A 160 31.86 25.27 -11.74
CA ILE A 160 30.59 25.26 -12.47
C ILE A 160 30.64 24.21 -13.58
#